data_AF-A0A2S7W9R0-F1
#
_entry.id   AF-A0A2S7W9R0-F1
#
_cell.length_a   1.000
_cell.length_b   1.000
_cell.length_c   1.000
_cell.angle_alpha   90.00
_cell.angle_beta   90.00
_cell.angle_gamma   90.00
#
_symmetry.space_group_name_H-M   'P 1'
#
loop_
_entity.id
_entity.type
_entity.pdbx_description
1 polymer ?
#
loop_
_entity_poly.entity_id
_entity_poly.type
_entity_poly.pdbx_seq_one_letter_code
_entity_poly.pdbx_strand_id
1 'polypeptide(L)'
;MKKSFILFIILIISSSSSIYGQKRDTLFINYNDNLLLKKWQDPNNNEFSYRIKGTGNNGLVYLLEQKKYNNLKHKKIKCLKKFLKKKDIYNKKGKKDDWKLNQFLDKYIIFLVKGKEFTKLEPRYEID
;
A
#
# COMPACT_ATOMS: atom_id res chain seq x y z
N MET A 1 31.17 -4.48 -44.01
CA MET A 1 30.26 -5.34 -43.22
C MET A 1 30.51 -5.34 -41.71
N LYS A 2 31.72 -5.08 -41.20
CA LYS A 2 32.02 -5.08 -39.74
C LYS A 2 31.47 -3.86 -38.97
N LYS A 3 31.28 -2.70 -39.62
CA LYS A 3 30.79 -1.47 -38.96
C LYS A 3 29.28 -1.49 -38.65
N SER A 4 28.45 -2.19 -39.44
CA SER A 4 27.01 -2.34 -39.14
C SER A 4 26.73 -3.26 -37.95
N PHE A 5 27.61 -4.22 -37.67
CA PHE A 5 27.43 -5.15 -36.55
C PHE A 5 27.61 -4.47 -35.19
N ILE A 6 28.46 -3.45 -35.14
CA ILE A 6 28.71 -2.65 -33.92
C ILE A 6 27.48 -1.81 -33.56
N LEU A 7 26.75 -1.28 -34.54
CA LEU A 7 25.53 -0.51 -34.29
C LEU A 7 24.42 -1.34 -33.66
N PHE A 8 24.33 -2.63 -34.02
CA PHE A 8 23.31 -3.55 -33.51
C PHE A 8 23.55 -3.93 -32.03
N ILE A 9 24.82 -4.00 -31.62
CA ILE A 9 25.20 -4.33 -30.23
C ILE A 9 24.90 -3.16 -29.27
N ILE A 10 25.04 -1.91 -29.72
CA ILE A 10 24.74 -0.72 -28.91
C ILE A 10 23.23 -0.61 -28.61
N LEU A 11 22.38 -1.03 -29.53
CA LEU A 11 20.91 -0.95 -29.39
C LEU A 11 20.34 -1.94 -28.36
N ILE A 12 21.02 -3.04 -28.08
CA ILE A 12 20.57 -4.07 -27.13
C ILE A 12 20.84 -3.68 -25.67
N ILE A 13 21.83 -2.80 -25.42
CA ILE A 13 22.25 -2.40 -24.07
C ILE A 13 21.34 -1.30 -23.48
N SER A 14 20.67 -0.51 -24.34
CA SER A 14 19.76 0.57 -23.95
C SER A 14 18.40 0.12 -23.40
N SER A 15 18.08 -1.18 -23.45
CA SER A 15 16.79 -1.73 -22.99
C SER A 15 16.73 -2.01 -21.49
N SER A 16 17.77 -1.69 -20.73
CA SER A 16 17.76 -1.79 -19.28
C SER A 16 17.11 -0.56 -18.65
N SER A 17 15.85 -0.28 -19.03
CA SER A 17 15.01 0.65 -18.29
C SER A 17 14.77 0.05 -16.91
N SER A 18 15.61 0.51 -16.00
CA SER A 18 15.55 0.32 -14.56
C SER A 18 14.11 0.34 -14.04
N ILE A 19 13.69 -0.79 -13.47
CA ILE A 19 12.59 -0.86 -12.50
C ILE A 19 13.05 -0.10 -11.26
N TYR A 20 13.10 1.23 -11.33
CA TYR A 20 13.21 2.07 -10.14
C TYR A 20 11.82 2.16 -9.51
N GLY A 21 11.40 1.08 -8.88
CA GLY A 21 10.41 1.19 -7.82
C GLY A 21 10.99 2.12 -6.76
N GLN A 22 10.45 3.33 -6.65
CA GLN A 22 10.86 4.30 -5.64
C GLN A 22 10.96 3.58 -4.29
N LYS A 23 12.10 3.71 -3.58
CA LYS A 23 12.31 3.01 -2.31
C LYS A 23 11.26 3.49 -1.30
N ARG A 24 10.20 2.69 -1.12
CA ARG A 24 9.09 2.98 -0.19
C ARG A 24 9.49 2.55 1.22
N ASP A 25 9.13 3.36 2.21
CA ASP A 25 9.28 2.99 3.62
C ASP A 25 8.31 1.87 3.99
N THR A 26 8.71 1.01 4.94
CA THR A 26 7.83 -0.05 5.44
C THR A 26 7.02 0.42 6.65
N LEU A 27 5.71 0.28 6.58
CA LEU A 27 4.78 0.56 7.67
C LEU A 27 4.19 -0.75 8.22
N PHE A 28 4.53 -1.07 9.47
CA PHE A 28 3.94 -2.19 10.20
C PHE A 28 2.77 -1.68 11.05
N ILE A 29 1.58 -2.21 10.82
CA ILE A 29 0.32 -1.83 11.47
C ILE A 29 -0.15 -2.97 12.38
N ASN A 30 -0.63 -2.64 13.58
CA ASN A 30 -1.26 -3.63 14.45
C ASN A 30 -2.61 -4.11 13.87
N TYR A 31 -2.82 -5.42 13.79
CA TYR A 31 -4.10 -6.02 13.38
C TYR A 31 -5.32 -5.51 14.16
N ASN A 32 -5.16 -5.27 15.45
CA ASN A 32 -6.24 -4.80 16.34
C ASN A 32 -6.45 -3.27 16.29
N ASP A 33 -6.05 -2.60 15.22
CA ASP A 33 -6.23 -1.15 15.12
C ASP A 33 -7.70 -0.79 14.86
N ASN A 34 -8.27 0.05 15.71
CA ASN A 34 -9.68 0.46 15.63
C ASN A 34 -10.05 1.26 14.36
N LEU A 35 -9.08 1.68 13.54
CA LEU A 35 -9.37 2.23 12.21
C LEU A 35 -9.56 1.15 11.14
N LEU A 36 -9.11 -0.07 11.35
CA LEU A 36 -9.37 -1.16 10.42
C LEU A 36 -10.73 -1.77 10.77
N LEU A 37 -11.63 -1.79 9.81
CA LEU A 37 -12.88 -2.54 9.94
C LEU A 37 -12.59 -4.04 9.84
N LYS A 38 -13.59 -4.85 10.21
CA LYS A 38 -13.50 -6.31 10.11
C LYS A 38 -13.11 -6.70 8.69
N LYS A 39 -12.28 -7.74 8.60
CA LYS A 39 -11.89 -8.38 7.35
C LYS A 39 -13.14 -8.71 6.54
N TRP A 40 -13.17 -8.26 5.29
CA TRP A 40 -14.23 -8.58 4.33
C TRP A 40 -13.65 -9.47 3.24
N GLN A 41 -14.47 -10.41 2.73
CA GLN A 41 -14.13 -11.26 1.60
C GLN A 41 -15.01 -10.85 0.43
N ASP A 42 -14.38 -10.56 -0.70
CA ASP A 42 -15.09 -10.29 -1.93
C ASP A 42 -15.75 -11.59 -2.44
N PRO A 43 -17.07 -11.58 -2.70
CA PRO A 43 -17.80 -12.78 -3.13
C PRO A 43 -17.42 -13.23 -4.55
N ASN A 44 -16.86 -12.36 -5.38
CA ASN A 44 -16.60 -12.62 -6.80
C ASN A 44 -15.19 -13.19 -7.04
N ASN A 45 -14.20 -12.78 -6.25
CA ASN A 45 -12.80 -13.13 -6.49
C ASN A 45 -12.07 -13.73 -5.28
N ASN A 46 -12.76 -13.95 -4.15
CA ASN A 46 -12.20 -14.46 -2.88
C ASN A 46 -11.04 -13.62 -2.30
N GLU A 47 -10.87 -12.38 -2.76
CA GLU A 47 -9.91 -11.47 -2.18
C GLU A 47 -10.38 -11.00 -0.81
N PHE A 48 -9.44 -10.67 0.05
CA PHE A 48 -9.75 -10.15 1.36
C PHE A 48 -9.29 -8.71 1.52
N SER A 49 -10.13 -7.87 2.11
CA SER A 49 -9.81 -6.48 2.33
C SER A 49 -10.20 -5.97 3.72
N TYR A 50 -9.61 -4.83 4.08
CA TYR A 50 -9.89 -4.10 5.32
C TYR A 50 -10.26 -2.67 4.96
N ARG A 51 -11.55 -2.34 5.07
CA ARG A 51 -12.01 -0.94 4.92
C ARG A 51 -11.46 -0.09 6.07
N ILE A 52 -11.05 1.13 5.76
CA ILE A 52 -10.59 2.09 6.77
C ILE A 52 -11.80 2.87 7.31
N LYS A 53 -11.96 2.91 8.63
CA LYS A 53 -13.08 3.60 9.29
C LYS A 53 -13.04 5.11 9.01
N GLY A 54 -14.20 5.64 8.60
CA GLY A 54 -14.39 7.06 8.32
C GLY A 54 -13.92 7.50 6.93
N THR A 55 -13.80 6.55 6.00
CA THR A 55 -13.72 6.77 4.54
C THR A 55 -15.08 6.52 3.89
N GLY A 56 -15.30 7.02 2.66
CA GLY A 56 -16.59 7.00 1.97
C GLY A 56 -17.21 8.40 1.81
N ASN A 57 -16.42 9.47 1.92
CA ASN A 57 -16.90 10.84 1.70
C ASN A 57 -16.69 11.30 0.26
N ASN A 58 -15.60 10.87 -0.37
CA ASN A 58 -15.22 11.18 -1.75
C ASN A 58 -14.57 9.95 -2.39
N GLY A 59 -15.21 8.79 -2.25
CA GLY A 59 -14.70 7.48 -2.62
C GLY A 59 -14.36 6.61 -1.40
N LEU A 60 -13.93 5.39 -1.66
CA LEU A 60 -13.69 4.37 -0.65
C LEU A 60 -12.22 3.99 -0.61
N VAL A 61 -11.57 4.11 0.56
CA VAL A 61 -10.23 3.56 0.78
C VAL A 61 -10.30 2.28 1.60
N TYR A 62 -9.66 1.23 1.08
CA TYR A 62 -9.47 -0.05 1.74
C TYR A 62 -8.05 -0.58 1.53
N LEU A 63 -7.68 -1.59 2.32
CA LEU A 63 -6.40 -2.28 2.23
C LEU A 63 -6.64 -3.72 1.78
N LEU A 64 -6.14 -4.08 0.60
CA LEU A 64 -6.28 -5.40 -0.02
C LEU A 64 -5.16 -6.33 0.45
N GLU A 65 -5.49 -7.55 0.89
CA GLU A 65 -4.49 -8.59 1.20
C GLU A 65 -3.77 -9.03 -0.07
N GLN A 66 -2.44 -9.04 -0.02
CA GLN A 66 -1.60 -9.47 -1.14
C GLN A 66 -0.92 -10.81 -0.84
N LYS A 67 -0.07 -10.82 0.19
CA LYS A 67 0.74 -11.99 0.53
C LYS A 67 0.99 -12.06 2.02
N LYS A 68 1.02 -13.27 2.57
CA LYS A 68 1.33 -13.52 3.97
C LYS A 68 2.78 -13.99 4.13
N TYR A 69 3.37 -13.60 5.24
CA TYR A 69 4.73 -13.92 5.64
C TYR A 69 4.75 -14.24 7.13
N ASN A 70 5.75 -15.02 7.55
CA ASN A 70 5.94 -15.37 8.95
C ASN A 70 7.31 -14.89 9.42
N ASN A 71 7.40 -14.49 10.69
CA ASN A 71 8.66 -14.18 11.38
C ASN A 71 9.52 -13.09 10.70
N LEU A 72 8.90 -12.09 10.07
CA LEU A 72 9.65 -10.97 9.50
C LEU A 72 10.30 -10.13 10.60
N LYS A 73 11.57 -9.77 10.38
CA LYS A 73 12.23 -8.72 11.17
C LYS A 73 11.51 -7.39 10.92
N HIS A 74 11.09 -6.72 11.97
CA HIS A 74 10.36 -5.46 11.89
C HIS A 74 10.90 -4.47 12.92
N LYS A 75 10.81 -3.18 12.61
CA LYS A 75 11.30 -2.12 13.51
C LYS A 75 10.30 -1.87 14.64
N LYS A 76 9.16 -1.29 14.31
CA LYS A 76 8.13 -0.88 15.27
C LYS A 76 6.76 -1.02 14.66
N ILE A 77 5.89 -1.75 15.35
CA ILE A 77 4.47 -1.86 15.00
C ILE A 77 3.78 -0.57 15.46
N LYS A 78 3.05 0.07 14.54
CA LYS A 78 2.34 1.34 14.77
C LYS A 78 0.84 1.10 14.82
N CYS A 79 0.16 1.97 15.56
CA CYS A 79 -1.28 2.17 15.47
C CYS A 79 -1.56 3.10 14.28
N LEU A 80 -2.28 2.62 13.27
CA LEU A 80 -2.70 3.35 12.08
C LEU A 80 -3.41 4.64 12.47
N LYS A 81 -4.32 4.61 13.46
CA LYS A 81 -5.00 5.82 13.97
C LYS A 81 -4.02 6.90 14.41
N LYS A 82 -3.02 6.52 15.22
CA LYS A 82 -2.01 7.47 15.71
C LYS A 82 -1.06 7.91 14.60
N PHE A 83 -0.78 7.05 13.63
CA PHE A 83 0.08 7.36 12.49
C PHE A 83 -0.57 8.39 11.55
N LEU A 84 -1.85 8.18 11.22
CA LEU A 84 -2.63 9.04 10.35
C LEU A 84 -2.95 10.41 10.98
N LYS A 85 -3.22 10.47 12.30
CA LYS A 85 -3.49 11.74 13.01
C LYS A 85 -2.36 12.77 12.89
N LYS A 86 -1.13 12.34 12.66
CA LYS A 86 0.04 13.23 12.54
C LYS A 86 0.21 13.81 11.14
N LYS A 87 -0.74 13.59 10.24
CA LYS A 87 -0.62 13.87 8.80
C LYS A 87 -1.79 14.71 8.31
N ASP A 88 -1.51 15.52 7.31
CA ASP A 88 -2.48 16.40 6.65
C ASP A 88 -3.36 15.60 5.65
N ILE A 89 -4.17 14.71 6.20
CA ILE A 89 -5.10 13.85 5.45
C ILE A 89 -6.57 14.23 5.71
N TYR A 90 -6.79 15.29 6.48
CA TYR A 90 -8.11 15.76 6.87
C TYR A 90 -8.44 17.01 6.06
N ASN A 91 -9.68 17.11 5.59
CA ASN A 91 -10.17 18.32 4.94
C ASN A 91 -10.49 19.41 5.98
N LYS A 92 -10.81 20.62 5.49
CA LYS A 92 -11.18 21.78 6.33
C LYS A 92 -12.37 21.52 7.28
N LYS A 93 -13.19 20.49 7.01
CA LYS A 93 -14.34 20.07 7.82
C LYS A 93 -13.99 18.95 8.83
N GLY A 94 -12.71 18.60 8.98
CA GLY A 94 -12.23 17.56 9.89
C GLY A 94 -12.54 16.13 9.44
N LYS A 95 -13.06 15.92 8.22
CA LYS A 95 -13.27 14.60 7.63
C LYS A 95 -12.02 14.13 6.90
N LYS A 96 -11.80 12.82 6.81
CA LYS A 96 -10.71 12.29 5.98
C LYS A 96 -11.01 12.60 4.52
N ASP A 97 -9.99 13.07 3.82
CA ASP A 97 -9.98 13.16 2.37
C ASP A 97 -9.48 11.81 1.84
N ASP A 98 -10.37 11.05 1.21
CA ASP A 98 -10.15 9.66 0.85
C ASP A 98 -9.07 9.53 -0.24
N TRP A 99 -9.05 10.46 -1.20
CA TRP A 99 -7.99 10.52 -2.22
C TRP A 99 -6.62 10.83 -1.60
N LYS A 100 -6.53 11.85 -0.74
CA LYS A 100 -5.26 12.16 -0.03
C LYS A 100 -4.81 11.03 0.87
N LEU A 101 -5.74 10.33 1.52
CA LEU A 101 -5.44 9.18 2.35
C LEU A 101 -4.82 8.05 1.52
N ASN A 102 -5.42 7.70 0.37
CA ASN A 102 -4.88 6.68 -0.51
C ASN A 102 -3.49 7.04 -1.03
N GLN A 103 -3.32 8.27 -1.53
CA GLN A 103 -2.00 8.77 -1.97
C GLN A 103 -0.95 8.75 -0.86
N PHE A 104 -1.35 9.04 0.37
CA PHE A 104 -0.44 8.97 1.51
C PHE A 104 -0.02 7.53 1.81
N LEU A 105 -0.97 6.59 1.81
CA LEU A 105 -0.71 5.18 2.11
C LEU A 105 0.10 4.49 1.00
N ASP A 106 -0.12 4.85 -0.27
CA ASP A 106 0.63 4.27 -1.41
C ASP A 106 2.14 4.55 -1.34
N LYS A 107 2.58 5.55 -0.57
CA LYS A 107 4.01 5.82 -0.34
C LYS A 107 4.72 4.75 0.51
N TYR A 108 3.97 3.81 1.10
CA TYR A 108 4.50 2.80 2.02
C TYR A 108 4.30 1.37 1.52
N ILE A 109 5.22 0.49 1.90
CA ILE A 109 4.97 -0.96 1.92
C ILE A 109 4.27 -1.27 3.24
N ILE A 110 3.01 -1.68 3.18
CA ILE A 110 2.19 -1.85 4.38
C ILE A 110 2.14 -3.33 4.77
N PHE A 111 2.37 -3.60 6.05
CA PHE A 111 2.16 -4.92 6.65
C PHE A 111 1.18 -4.82 7.82
N LEU A 112 0.16 -5.67 7.81
CA LEU A 112 -0.68 -5.94 8.96
C LEU A 112 -0.04 -7.04 9.81
N VAL A 113 0.13 -6.78 11.10
CA VAL A 113 0.85 -7.66 12.01
C VAL A 113 -0.10 -8.25 13.03
N LYS A 114 -0.18 -9.59 13.05
CA LYS A 114 -0.94 -10.38 14.02
C LYS A 114 -0.02 -11.43 14.64
N GLY A 115 0.56 -11.12 15.80
CA GLY A 115 1.57 -11.98 16.42
C GLY A 115 2.82 -12.10 15.54
N LYS A 116 3.10 -13.31 15.05
CA LYS A 116 4.24 -13.62 14.16
C LYS A 116 3.87 -13.59 12.66
N GLU A 117 2.59 -13.38 12.35
CA GLU A 117 2.08 -13.30 10.98
C GLU A 117 2.09 -11.86 10.48
N PHE A 118 2.53 -11.70 9.23
CA PHE A 118 2.65 -10.42 8.53
C PHE A 118 1.93 -10.52 7.20
N THR A 119 0.80 -9.83 7.06
CA THR A 119 0.07 -9.74 5.80
C THR A 119 0.46 -8.46 5.08
N LYS A 120 1.09 -8.58 3.91
CA LYS A 120 1.33 -7.43 3.02
C LYS A 120 -0.02 -6.94 2.51
N LEU A 121 -0.22 -5.63 2.62
CA LEU A 121 -1.42 -4.95 2.18
C LEU A 121 -1.12 -3.96 1.06
N GLU A 122 -2.06 -3.82 0.15
CA GLU A 122 -2.05 -2.79 -0.89
C GLU A 122 -3.20 -1.80 -0.65
N PRO A 123 -2.94 -0.50 -0.55
CA PRO A 123 -4.00 0.49 -0.46
C PRO A 123 -4.70 0.62 -1.82
N ARG A 124 -6.02 0.62 -1.79
CA ARG A 124 -6.89 0.81 -2.95
C ARG A 124 -7.86 1.95 -2.69
N TYR A 125 -8.18 2.66 -3.75
CA TYR A 125 -9.17 3.72 -3.79
C TYR A 125 -10.16 3.43 -4.90
N GLU A 126 -11.43 3.51 -4.57
CA GLU A 126 -12.54 3.26 -5.47
C GLU A 126 -13.48 4.46 -5.45
N ILE A 127 -13.93 4.86 -6.64
CA ILE A 127 -14.89 5.95 -6.81
C ILE A 127 -16.25 5.29 -6.99
N ASP A 128 -17.22 5.68 -6.16
CA ASP A 128 -18.63 5.34 -6.37
C ASP A 128 -19.22 6.16 -7.52
#